data_AF-A0A0A2K0J0-F1
#
_entry.id   AF-A0A0A2K0J0-F1
#
_cell.length_a   1.000
_cell.length_b   1.000
_cell.length_c   1.000
_cell.angle_alpha   90.00
_cell.angle_beta   90.00
_cell.angle_gamma   90.00
#
_symmetry.space_group_name_H-M   'P 1'
#
loop_
_entity.id
_entity.type
_entity.pdbx_description
1 polymer ?
#
loop_
_entity_poly.entity_id
_entity_poly.type
_entity_poly.pdbx_seq_one_letter_code
_entity_poly.pdbx_strand_id
1 'polypeptide(L)'
;MQITRIAIFLFAAMGAVASPIVAESRDVDAQALSKYGGECSKEHNTCTYRKDGKDHIVKCPSADNKKCKTDRHHCEYDDHHKTVDCQTPV
;
A
#
# COMPACT_ATOMS: atom_id res chain seq x y z
N MET A 1 9.34 -58.90 3.68
CA MET A 1 8.20 -58.29 2.96
C MET A 1 7.14 -57.96 4.00
N GLN A 2 7.14 -56.83 4.71
CA GLN A 2 7.24 -55.42 4.33
C GLN A 2 6.21 -55.05 3.25
N ILE A 3 4.98 -54.68 3.66
CA ILE A 3 4.21 -53.61 3.03
C ILE A 3 3.44 -52.88 4.15
N THR A 4 4.05 -51.79 4.62
CA THR A 4 3.50 -50.84 5.57
C THR A 4 2.29 -50.13 4.95
N ARG A 5 1.16 -50.11 5.67
CA ARG A 5 0.00 -49.29 5.30
C ARG A 5 0.27 -47.85 5.70
N ILE A 6 0.29 -46.93 4.74
CA ILE A 6 0.27 -45.50 5.03
C ILE A 6 -0.76 -44.86 4.08
N ALA A 7 -1.93 -44.54 4.64
CA ALA A 7 -2.87 -43.63 4.02
C ALA A 7 -2.38 -42.21 4.29
N ILE A 8 -2.04 -41.45 3.24
CA ILE A 8 -1.71 -40.03 3.35
C ILE A 8 -2.75 -39.27 2.55
N PHE A 9 -3.74 -38.72 3.26
CA PHE A 9 -4.57 -37.65 2.74
C PHE A 9 -3.74 -36.37 2.75
N LEU A 10 -3.27 -35.94 1.58
CA LEU A 10 -2.63 -34.63 1.42
C LEU A 10 -3.70 -33.59 1.09
N PHE A 11 -4.15 -32.88 2.12
CA PHE A 11 -4.75 -31.55 1.94
C PHE A 11 -3.63 -30.59 1.57
N ALA A 12 -3.45 -30.34 0.27
CA ALA A 12 -2.69 -29.20 -0.19
C ALA A 12 -3.63 -27.98 -0.16
N ALA A 13 -3.64 -27.27 0.97
CA ALA A 13 -4.16 -25.91 1.01
C ALA A 13 -3.23 -25.07 0.12
N MET A 14 -3.72 -24.70 -1.07
CA MET A 14 -3.06 -23.68 -1.88
C MET A 14 -3.22 -22.35 -1.15
N GLY A 15 -2.22 -22.03 -0.32
CA GLY A 15 -2.02 -20.67 0.15
C GLY A 15 -1.77 -19.81 -1.07
N ALA A 16 -2.70 -18.91 -1.36
CA ALA A 16 -2.41 -17.78 -2.24
C ALA A 16 -1.30 -16.97 -1.56
N VAL A 17 -0.05 -17.21 -1.97
CA VAL A 17 1.00 -16.24 -1.74
C VAL A 17 0.64 -15.03 -2.59
N ALA A 18 0.19 -13.96 -1.94
CA ALA A 18 0.15 -12.65 -2.56
C ALA A 18 1.60 -12.34 -2.95
N SER A 19 1.91 -12.60 -4.22
CA SER A 19 3.21 -12.29 -4.79
C SER A 19 3.34 -10.77 -4.71
N PRO A 20 4.43 -10.22 -4.16
CA PRO A 20 4.69 -8.81 -4.37
C PRO A 20 4.78 -8.63 -5.87
N ILE A 21 3.87 -7.81 -6.39
CA ILE A 21 3.87 -7.29 -7.74
C ILE A 21 5.24 -6.64 -7.93
N VAL A 22 6.19 -7.38 -8.52
CA VAL A 22 7.27 -6.77 -9.27
C VAL A 22 6.58 -6.18 -10.48
N ALA A 23 6.06 -4.97 -10.30
CA ALA A 23 5.59 -4.17 -11.40
C ALA A 23 6.81 -3.87 -12.27
N GLU A 24 6.77 -4.43 -13.47
CA GLU A 24 7.63 -4.10 -14.60
C GLU A 24 8.01 -2.61 -14.59
N SER A 25 9.32 -2.37 -14.58
CA SER A 25 9.92 -1.10 -14.98
C SER A 25 9.65 -0.89 -16.48
N ARG A 26 8.49 -0.34 -16.82
CA ARG A 26 8.21 0.23 -18.15
C ARG A 26 8.43 1.73 -18.11
N ASP A 27 9.64 2.08 -18.53
CA ASP A 27 10.02 3.21 -19.37
C ASP A 27 9.17 4.50 -19.34
N VAL A 28 9.82 5.54 -18.83
CA VAL A 28 9.81 6.92 -19.34
C VAL A 28 8.47 7.66 -19.26
N ASP A 29 8.28 8.32 -18.10
CA ASP A 29 8.06 9.76 -18.14
C ASP A 29 8.83 10.41 -17.00
N ALA A 30 9.85 11.19 -17.34
CA ALA A 30 10.64 11.97 -16.40
C ALA A 30 9.86 13.21 -15.90
N GLN A 31 8.53 13.15 -15.78
CA GLN A 31 7.79 14.00 -14.86
C GLN A 31 8.06 13.51 -13.44
N ALA A 32 9.21 13.96 -12.94
CA ALA A 32 9.79 13.73 -11.62
C ALA A 32 8.77 13.40 -10.52
N LEU A 33 9.09 12.34 -9.76
CA LEU A 33 8.57 11.90 -8.45
C LEU A 33 8.07 13.02 -7.52
N SER A 34 7.01 13.72 -7.93
CA SER A 34 6.38 14.77 -7.16
C SER A 34 5.27 14.17 -6.30
N LYS A 35 4.79 12.98 -6.65
CA LYS A 35 3.79 12.24 -5.89
C LYS A 35 4.47 11.17 -5.05
N TYR A 36 4.18 11.18 -3.77
CA TYR A 36 4.71 10.24 -2.79
C TYR A 36 3.57 9.41 -2.21
N GLY A 37 3.61 8.11 -2.44
CA GLY A 37 2.70 7.16 -1.82
C GLY A 37 2.98 7.02 -0.32
N GLY A 38 1.90 6.89 0.44
CA GLY A 38 1.95 6.76 1.90
C GLY A 38 0.77 5.96 2.46
N GLU A 39 0.70 5.95 3.79
CA GLU A 39 -0.35 5.27 4.56
C GLU A 39 -1.15 6.24 5.43
N CYS A 40 -2.46 6.04 5.43
CA CYS A 40 -3.42 6.75 6.26
C CYS A 40 -3.42 6.26 7.71
N SER A 41 -3.55 7.19 8.66
CA SER A 41 -4.00 6.94 10.03
C SER A 41 -5.40 7.55 10.20
N LYS A 42 -6.38 6.72 10.50
CA LYS A 42 -7.78 7.13 10.73
C LYS A 42 -7.91 7.89 12.05
N GLU A 43 -7.26 7.39 13.10
CA GLU A 43 -7.29 8.00 14.44
C GLU A 43 -6.82 9.45 14.41
N HIS A 44 -5.73 9.71 13.70
CA HIS A 44 -5.11 11.04 13.63
C HIS A 44 -5.49 11.83 12.37
N ASN A 45 -6.20 11.21 11.43
CA ASN A 45 -6.50 11.74 10.09
C ASN A 45 -5.24 12.30 9.39
N THR A 46 -4.18 11.49 9.35
CA THR A 46 -2.88 11.86 8.75
C THR A 46 -2.46 10.87 7.68
N CYS A 47 -1.67 11.35 6.74
CA CYS A 47 -0.98 10.55 5.74
C CYS A 47 0.52 10.56 6.06
N THR A 48 1.11 9.37 6.18
CA THR A 48 2.56 9.21 6.36
C THR A 48 3.17 8.73 5.07
N TYR A 49 4.04 9.54 4.45
CA TYR A 49 4.73 9.20 3.20
C TYR A 49 6.24 9.29 3.40
N ARG A 50 6.99 8.57 2.57
CA ARG A 50 8.46 8.56 2.63
C ARG A 50 9.06 9.38 1.50
N LYS A 51 9.87 10.37 1.86
CA LYS A 51 10.61 11.24 0.92
C LYS A 51 12.06 11.33 1.38
N ASP A 52 13.00 11.21 0.47
CA ASP A 52 14.45 11.29 0.75
C ASP A 52 14.92 10.37 1.90
N GLY A 53 14.31 9.19 2.03
CA GLY A 53 14.63 8.23 3.09
C GLY A 53 14.16 8.64 4.50
N LYS A 54 13.22 9.58 4.60
CA LYS A 54 12.59 10.00 5.86
C LYS A 54 11.08 9.94 5.75
N ASP A 55 10.45 9.66 6.88
CA ASP A 55 8.99 9.63 6.96
C ASP A 55 8.49 11.03 7.30
N HIS A 56 7.49 11.47 6.56
CA HIS A 56 6.84 12.75 6.70
C HIS A 56 5.36 12.52 6.98
N ILE A 57 4.83 13.26 7.95
CA ILE A 57 3.43 13.16 8.36
C ILE A 57 2.73 14.46 7.97
N VAL A 58 1.65 14.35 7.19
CA VAL A 58 0.80 15.47 6.80
C VAL A 58 -0.64 15.22 7.20
N LYS A 59 -1.37 16.29 7.53
CA LYS A 59 -2.79 16.18 7.85
C LYS A 59 -3.61 16.04 6.58
N CYS A 60 -4.54 15.10 6.59
CA CYS A 60 -5.55 14.98 5.55
C CYS A 60 -6.64 16.05 5.73
N PRO A 61 -7.33 16.46 4.66
CA PRO A 61 -8.51 17.30 4.79
C PRO A 61 -9.58 16.63 5.66
N SER A 62 -10.35 17.43 6.42
CA SER A 62 -11.37 16.89 7.34
C SER A 62 -12.70 16.53 6.66
N ALA A 63 -12.87 16.85 5.38
CA ALA A 63 -14.09 16.53 4.63
C ALA A 63 -14.29 15.01 4.53
N ASP A 64 -15.52 14.53 4.64
CA ASP A 64 -15.83 13.10 4.71
C ASP A 64 -15.35 12.29 3.48
N ASN A 65 -15.22 12.95 2.33
CA ASN A 65 -14.73 12.38 1.07
C ASN A 65 -13.24 12.65 0.80
N LYS A 66 -12.49 13.10 1.80
CA LYS A 66 -11.05 13.41 1.68
C LYS A 66 -10.25 13.00 2.91
N LYS A 67 -10.92 12.66 4.01
CA LYS A 67 -10.31 12.16 5.24
C LYS A 67 -9.97 10.67 5.13
N CYS A 68 -9.02 10.22 5.93
CA CYS A 68 -8.73 8.80 6.09
C CYS A 68 -9.95 8.09 6.70
N LYS A 69 -10.50 7.11 5.98
CA LYS A 69 -11.66 6.30 6.45
C LYS A 69 -11.24 5.03 7.18
N THR A 70 -10.07 4.52 6.83
CA THR A 70 -9.47 3.27 7.30
C THR A 70 -7.98 3.48 7.53
N ASP A 71 -7.45 2.85 8.57
CA ASP A 71 -6.01 2.83 8.83
C ASP A 71 -5.29 2.02 7.75
N ARG A 72 -4.06 2.41 7.44
CA ARG A 72 -3.19 1.83 6.40
C ARG A 72 -3.79 1.84 4.99
N HIS A 73 -4.82 2.66 4.75
CA HIS A 73 -5.27 2.94 3.38
C HIS A 73 -4.22 3.73 2.64
N HIS A 74 -4.15 3.56 1.33
CA HIS A 74 -3.22 4.32 0.51
C HIS A 74 -3.58 5.81 0.47
N CYS A 75 -2.58 6.67 0.65
CA CYS A 75 -2.69 8.10 0.44
C CYS A 75 -1.54 8.59 -0.43
N GLU A 76 -1.73 9.72 -1.11
CA GLU A 76 -0.75 10.30 -2.02
C GLU A 76 -0.49 11.76 -1.61
N TYR A 77 0.79 12.11 -1.44
CA TYR A 77 1.23 13.48 -1.27
C TYR A 77 1.82 14.02 -2.56
N ASP A 78 1.21 15.07 -3.11
CA ASP A 78 1.70 15.80 -4.27
C ASP A 78 2.57 16.98 -3.81
N ASP A 79 3.89 16.81 -3.92
CA ASP A 79 4.92 17.80 -3.60
C ASP A 79 4.96 18.96 -4.59
N HIS A 80 4.44 18.82 -5.82
CA HIS A 80 4.35 19.94 -6.76
C HIS A 80 3.25 20.91 -6.31
N HIS A 81 2.07 20.37 -5.98
CA HIS A 81 0.91 21.17 -5.56
C HIS A 81 0.85 21.41 -4.04
N LYS A 82 1.71 20.75 -3.25
CA LYS A 82 1.69 20.72 -1.78
C LYS A 82 0.34 20.26 -1.23
N THR A 83 -0.29 19.31 -1.91
CA THR A 83 -1.61 18.76 -1.55
C THR A 83 -1.52 17.29 -1.18
N VAL A 84 -2.47 16.80 -0.39
CA VAL A 84 -2.59 15.38 -0.05
C VAL A 84 -3.95 14.85 -0.47
N ASP A 85 -3.95 13.69 -1.11
CA ASP A 85 -5.14 12.88 -1.35
C ASP A 85 -5.11 11.67 -0.41
N CYS A 86 -6.09 11.58 0.48
CA CYS A 86 -6.20 10.50 1.45
C CYS A 86 -7.35 9.53 1.13
N GLN A 87 -7.94 9.65 -0.06
CA GLN A 87 -8.97 8.75 -0.55
C GLN A 87 -8.66 8.24 -1.96
N THR A 88 -7.38 8.06 -2.28
CA THR A 88 -6.94 7.48 -3.55
C THR A 88 -7.62 6.12 -3.74
N PRO A 89 -8.42 5.93 -4.80
CA PRO A 89 -9.02 4.63 -5.10
C PRO A 89 -7.90 3.63 -5.42
N VAL A 90 -8.03 2.43 -4.87
CA VAL A 90 -7.18 1.27 -5.19
C VAL A 90 -7.53 0.69 -6.56
#